data_AF-A0A1C2KY87-F1
#
_entry.id   AF-A0A1C2KY87-F1
#
_cell.length_a   1.000
_cell.length_b   1.000
_cell.length_c   1.000
_cell.angle_alpha   90.00
_cell.angle_beta   90.00
_cell.angle_gamma   90.00
#
_symmetry.space_group_name_H-M   'P 1'
#
loop_
_entity.id
_entity.type
_entity.pdbx_description
1 polymer ?
#
loop_
_entity_poly.entity_id
_entity_poly.type
_entity_poly.pdbx_seq_one_letter_code
_entity_poly.pdbx_strand_id
1 'polypeptide(L)'
;MTCNDYIAQHAIPLAQTVRHFLAREIPYQQLEDLSWQLLSHWQDLPQVPADKTPASEQEGVFWHLLHSLHQWDEQQIIADVWLRLQLMECANYLTTDGPLPRHCIGLRP
;
A
#
# COMPACT_ATOMS: atom_id res chain seq x y z
N MET A 1 14.59 -2.79 -13.81
CA MET A 1 13.23 -2.35 -13.42
C MET A 1 13.38 -0.96 -12.81
N THR A 2 12.60 0.02 -13.27
CA THR A 2 12.59 1.37 -12.65
C THR A 2 11.62 1.40 -11.47
N CYS A 3 11.68 2.44 -10.64
CA CYS A 3 10.71 2.62 -9.54
C CYS A 3 9.27 2.68 -10.03
N ASN A 4 9.02 3.39 -11.14
CA ASN A 4 7.68 3.48 -11.70
C ASN A 4 7.18 2.12 -12.18
N ASP A 5 8.05 1.29 -12.78
CA ASP A 5 7.70 -0.07 -13.19
C ASP A 5 7.34 -0.94 -11.97
N TYR A 6 8.11 -0.81 -10.88
CA TYR A 6 7.85 -1.52 -9.64
C TYR A 6 6.46 -1.16 -9.07
N ILE A 7 6.18 0.13 -8.94
CA ILE A 7 4.87 0.60 -8.43
C ILE A 7 3.74 0.12 -9.35
N ALA A 8 3.89 0.24 -10.67
CA ALA A 8 2.85 -0.21 -11.60
C ALA A 8 2.57 -1.72 -11.51
N GLN A 9 3.61 -2.55 -11.29
CA GLN A 9 3.47 -4.00 -11.16
C GLN A 9 2.87 -4.44 -9.82
N HIS A 10 3.15 -3.69 -8.74
CA HIS A 10 2.80 -4.10 -7.39
C HIS A 10 1.62 -3.35 -6.75
N ALA A 11 1.20 -2.21 -7.31
CA ALA A 11 0.08 -1.42 -6.79
C ALA A 11 -1.24 -2.19 -6.79
N ILE A 12 -1.58 -2.83 -7.91
CA ILE A 12 -2.83 -3.59 -8.04
C ILE A 12 -2.83 -4.81 -7.11
N PRO A 13 -1.79 -5.67 -7.08
CA PRO A 13 -1.73 -6.77 -6.12
C PRO A 13 -1.86 -6.33 -4.66
N LEU A 14 -1.17 -5.26 -4.24
CA LEU A 14 -1.29 -4.72 -2.89
C LEU A 14 -2.74 -4.30 -2.58
N ALA A 15 -3.34 -3.52 -3.47
CA ALA A 15 -4.70 -3.03 -3.30
C ALA A 15 -5.74 -4.15 -3.23
N GLN A 16 -5.63 -5.16 -4.09
CA GLN A 16 -6.50 -6.33 -4.07
C GLN A 16 -6.36 -7.11 -2.77
N THR A 17 -5.12 -7.31 -2.30
CA THR A 17 -4.85 -8.04 -1.05
C THR A 17 -5.44 -7.29 0.16
N VAL A 18 -5.30 -5.97 0.21
CA VAL A 18 -5.95 -5.13 1.23
C VAL A 18 -7.46 -5.27 1.17
N ARG A 19 -8.07 -5.22 -0.02
CA ARG A 19 -9.52 -5.39 -0.20
C ARG A 19 -9.99 -6.75 0.31
N HIS A 20 -9.29 -7.82 -0.05
CA HIS A 20 -9.59 -9.18 0.41
C HIS A 20 -9.46 -9.30 1.94
N PHE A 21 -8.44 -8.69 2.55
CA PHE A 21 -8.30 -8.66 4.00
C PHE A 21 -9.45 -7.92 4.68
N LEU A 22 -9.79 -6.72 4.19
CA LEU A 22 -10.90 -5.92 4.72
C LEU A 22 -12.27 -6.61 4.54
N ALA A 23 -12.40 -7.46 3.51
CA ALA A 23 -13.55 -8.33 3.28
C ALA A 23 -13.52 -9.63 4.12
N ARG A 24 -12.46 -9.87 4.90
CA ARG A 24 -12.20 -11.09 5.69
C ARG A 24 -12.06 -12.37 4.85
N GLU A 25 -11.58 -12.23 3.63
CA GLU A 25 -11.35 -13.35 2.70
C GLU A 25 -9.96 -13.97 2.87
N ILE A 26 -9.00 -13.20 3.39
CA ILE A 26 -7.64 -13.64 3.71
C ILE A 26 -7.28 -13.29 5.16
N PRO A 27 -6.40 -14.07 5.82
CA PRO A 27 -5.90 -13.74 7.14
C PRO A 27 -4.90 -12.57 7.10
N TYR A 28 -4.77 -11.84 8.21
CA TYR A 28 -3.81 -10.74 8.34
C TYR A 28 -2.36 -11.14 8.02
N GLN A 29 -1.96 -12.37 8.37
CA GLN A 29 -0.61 -12.86 8.10
C GLN A 29 -0.25 -12.82 6.61
N GLN A 30 -1.19 -13.11 5.70
CA GLN A 30 -0.92 -13.01 4.26
C GLN A 30 -0.70 -11.57 3.80
N LEU A 31 -1.41 -10.61 4.42
CA LEU A 31 -1.23 -9.20 4.15
C LEU A 31 0.14 -8.72 4.67
N GLU A 32 0.52 -9.16 5.87
CA GLU A 32 1.80 -8.87 6.47
C GLU A 32 2.96 -9.46 5.65
N ASP A 33 2.88 -10.74 5.25
CA ASP A 33 3.90 -11.41 4.41
C ASP A 33 4.10 -10.66 3.08
N LEU A 34 3.00 -10.27 2.42
CA LEU A 34 3.07 -9.47 1.20
C LEU A 34 3.73 -8.11 1.45
N SER A 35 3.36 -7.43 2.53
CA SER A 35 3.89 -6.10 2.84
C SER A 35 5.41 -6.12 3.05
N TRP A 36 5.92 -7.12 3.78
CA TRP A 36 7.35 -7.33 3.96
C TRP A 36 8.06 -7.72 2.66
N GLN A 37 7.44 -8.59 1.85
CA GLN A 37 7.99 -8.97 0.55
C GLN A 37 8.15 -7.75 -0.37
N LEU A 38 7.16 -6.86 -0.40
CA LEU A 38 7.23 -5.62 -1.18
C LEU A 38 8.39 -4.75 -0.70
N LEU A 39 8.51 -4.50 0.61
CA LEU A 39 9.63 -3.73 1.16
C LEU A 39 11.00 -4.35 0.84
N SER A 40 11.13 -5.67 0.93
CA SER A 40 12.38 -6.37 0.56
C SER A 40 12.71 -6.17 -0.91
N HIS A 41 11.75 -6.43 -1.81
CA HIS A 41 11.96 -6.25 -3.25
C HIS A 41 12.29 -4.81 -3.63
N TRP A 42 11.75 -3.83 -2.90
CA TRP A 42 12.09 -2.42 -3.11
C TRP A 42 13.57 -2.14 -2.78
N GLN A 43 14.07 -2.69 -1.67
CA GLN A 43 15.47 -2.54 -1.26
C GLN A 43 16.44 -3.24 -2.22
N ASP A 44 15.99 -4.32 -2.87
CA ASP A 44 16.77 -5.07 -3.86
C ASP A 44 16.84 -4.38 -5.23
N LEU A 45 16.15 -3.25 -5.44
CA LEU A 45 16.21 -2.53 -6.70
C LEU A 45 17.60 -1.93 -6.93
N PRO A 46 18.18 -2.08 -8.13
CA PRO A 46 19.54 -1.61 -8.40
C PRO A 46 19.68 -0.08 -8.39
N GLN A 47 18.59 0.67 -8.45
CA GLN A 47 18.57 2.14 -8.47
C GLN A 47 17.38 2.69 -7.69
N VAL A 48 17.45 2.63 -6.35
CA VAL A 48 16.50 3.35 -5.48
C VAL A 48 16.91 4.83 -5.41
N PRO A 49 16.01 5.78 -5.74
CA PRO A 49 16.27 7.21 -5.60
C PRO A 49 16.59 7.58 -4.16
N ALA A 50 17.60 8.44 -3.97
CA ALA A 50 17.88 9.02 -2.66
C ALA A 50 16.76 9.97 -2.18
N ASP A 51 15.98 10.53 -3.12
CA ASP A 51 14.81 11.34 -2.81
C ASP A 51 13.64 10.47 -2.37
N LYS A 52 13.12 10.76 -1.18
CA LYS A 52 11.96 10.06 -0.60
C LYS A 52 10.63 10.51 -1.18
N THR A 53 10.62 11.60 -1.95
CA THR A 53 9.43 12.18 -2.55
C THR A 53 8.91 11.26 -3.66
N PRO A 54 7.64 10.85 -3.62
CA PRO A 54 7.05 10.07 -4.70
C PRO A 54 7.03 10.86 -6.01
N ALA A 55 7.26 10.18 -7.13
CA ALA A 55 7.24 10.76 -8.46
C ALA A 55 5.81 10.92 -9.02
N SER A 56 4.83 10.28 -8.38
CA SER A 56 3.41 10.34 -8.76
C SER A 56 2.49 10.18 -7.55
N GLU A 57 1.25 10.63 -7.68
CA GLU A 57 0.20 10.42 -6.68
C GLU A 57 -0.06 8.91 -6.42
N GLN A 58 -0.01 8.09 -7.48
CA GLN A 58 -0.14 6.63 -7.35
C GLN A 58 0.96 6.04 -6.47
N GLU A 59 2.20 6.46 -6.67
CA GLU A 59 3.32 6.05 -5.82
C GLU A 59 3.13 6.55 -4.38
N GLY A 60 2.68 7.79 -4.19
CA GLY A 60 2.36 8.33 -2.87
C GLY A 60 1.30 7.49 -2.14
N VAL A 61 0.20 7.14 -2.81
CA VAL A 61 -0.85 6.30 -2.21
C VAL A 61 -0.36 4.88 -1.95
N PHE A 62 0.47 4.32 -2.85
CA PHE A 62 1.08 3.01 -2.65
C PHE A 62 1.90 2.96 -1.35
N TRP A 63 2.81 3.92 -1.17
CA TRP A 63 3.64 3.98 0.03
C TRP A 63 2.84 4.30 1.28
N HIS A 64 1.83 5.17 1.18
CA HIS A 64 0.94 5.49 2.30
C HIS A 64 0.17 4.24 2.77
N LEU A 65 -0.38 3.48 1.82
CA LEU A 65 -1.09 2.25 2.10
C LEU A 65 -0.16 1.23 2.75
N LEU A 66 1.01 0.98 2.15
CA LEU A 66 1.99 0.03 2.68
C LEU A 66 2.46 0.43 4.08
N HIS A 67 2.76 1.71 4.31
CA HIS A 67 3.14 2.22 5.63
C HIS A 67 2.03 2.01 6.67
N SER A 68 0.78 2.29 6.30
CA SER A 68 -0.37 2.11 7.20
C SER A 68 -0.53 0.67 7.65
N LEU A 69 -0.22 -0.31 6.78
CA LEU A 69 -0.26 -1.74 7.15
C LEU A 69 0.79 -2.12 8.19
N HIS A 70 1.95 -1.45 8.21
CA HIS A 70 2.98 -1.69 9.23
C HIS A 70 2.79 -0.84 10.49
N GLN A 71 1.99 0.22 10.41
CA GLN A 71 1.73 1.10 11.54
C GLN A 71 0.72 0.51 12.53
N TRP A 72 -0.24 -0.27 12.03
CA TRP A 72 -1.38 -0.76 12.80
C TRP A 72 -1.45 -2.28 12.79
N ASP A 73 -1.76 -2.87 13.94
CA ASP A 73 -2.00 -4.32 14.03
C ASP A 73 -3.40 -4.71 13.50
N GLU A 74 -3.61 -6.01 13.32
CA GLU A 74 -4.89 -6.58 12.86
C GLU A 74 -6.08 -6.08 13.68
N GLN A 75 -5.95 -6.01 15.01
CA GLN A 75 -7.07 -5.65 15.89
C GLN A 75 -7.44 -4.18 15.72
N GLN A 76 -6.44 -3.31 15.60
CA GLN A 76 -6.62 -1.87 15.35
C GLN A 76 -7.30 -1.65 13.99
N ILE A 77 -6.84 -2.34 12.94
CA ILE A 77 -7.45 -2.23 11.61
C ILE A 77 -8.89 -2.76 11.64
N ILE A 78 -9.19 -3.85 12.34
CA ILE A 78 -10.56 -4.39 12.38
C ILE A 78 -11.50 -3.49 13.21
N ALA A 79 -11.03 -2.96 14.33
CA ALA A 79 -11.83 -2.20 15.29
C ALA A 79 -12.12 -0.77 14.82
N ASP A 80 -11.20 -0.14 14.09
CA ASP A 80 -11.34 1.24 13.65
C ASP A 80 -12.00 1.32 12.26
N VAL A 81 -13.27 1.74 12.24
CA VAL A 81 -14.05 1.91 11.00
C VAL A 81 -13.45 2.97 10.07
N TRP A 82 -12.89 4.05 10.62
CA TRP A 82 -12.30 5.12 9.82
C TRP A 82 -11.00 4.66 9.16
N LEU A 83 -10.15 3.93 9.90
CA LEU A 83 -8.94 3.34 9.34
C LEU A 83 -9.27 2.39 8.18
N ARG A 84 -10.27 1.53 8.35
CA ARG A 84 -10.72 0.63 7.26
C ARG A 84 -11.20 1.37 6.03
N LEU A 85 -11.97 2.45 6.22
CA LEU A 85 -12.43 3.28 5.12
C LEU A 85 -11.25 3.93 4.39
N GLN A 86 -10.27 4.48 5.12
CA GLN A 86 -9.06 5.05 4.52
C GLN A 86 -8.24 4.02 3.73
N LEU A 87 -8.01 2.83 4.30
CA LEU A 87 -7.31 1.74 3.61
C LEU A 87 -8.06 1.30 2.33
N MET A 88 -9.39 1.23 2.41
CA MET A 88 -10.25 0.90 1.26
C MET A 88 -10.21 1.99 0.17
N GLU A 89 -10.24 3.27 0.53
CA GLU A 89 -10.12 4.39 -0.41
C GLU A 89 -8.77 4.36 -1.14
N CYS A 90 -7.68 4.10 -0.41
CA CYS A 90 -6.35 3.92 -1.00
C CYS A 90 -6.32 2.75 -1.98
N ALA A 91 -6.85 1.59 -1.58
CA ALA A 91 -6.91 0.42 -2.43
C ALA A 91 -7.74 0.67 -3.70
N ASN A 92 -8.90 1.33 -3.58
CA ASN A 92 -9.75 1.66 -4.72
C ASN A 92 -9.06 2.62 -5.69
N TYR A 93 -8.31 3.60 -5.19
CA TYR A 93 -7.53 4.49 -6.06
C TYR A 93 -6.45 3.73 -6.85
N LEU A 94 -5.72 2.82 -6.18
CA LEU A 94 -4.69 2.00 -6.82
C LEU A 94 -5.24 1.01 -7.86
N THR A 95 -6.50 0.56 -7.72
CA THR A 95 -7.20 -0.24 -8.75
C THR A 95 -7.97 0.60 -9.76
N THR A 96 -7.80 1.94 -9.76
CA THR A 96 -8.52 2.90 -10.62
C THR A 96 -10.05 2.90 -10.45
N ASP A 97 -10.55 2.33 -9.35
CA ASP A 97 -11.96 2.22 -8.99
C ASP A 97 -12.45 3.41 -8.13
N GLY A 98 -11.58 4.37 -7.81
CA GLY A 98 -11.88 5.47 -6.89
C GLY A 98 -11.08 6.75 -7.14
N PRO A 99 -11.52 7.88 -6.56
CA PRO A 99 -10.79 9.15 -6.60
C PRO A 99 -9.53 9.11 -5.72
N LEU A 100 -8.65 10.09 -5.88
CA LEU A 100 -7.48 10.26 -5.02
C LEU A 100 -7.93 10.41 -3.55
N PRO A 101 -7.46 9.55 -2.63
CA PRO A 101 -7.81 9.64 -1.22
C PRO A 101 -7.24 10.91 -0.58
N ARG A 102 -7.99 11.48 0.37
CA ARG A 102 -7.58 12.71 1.06
C ARG A 102 -6.53 12.37 2.12
N HIS A 103 -5.61 13.30 2.37
CA HIS A 103 -4.57 13.18 3.41
C HIS A 103 -3.63 11.97 3.26
N CYS A 104 -3.56 11.36 2.07
CA CYS A 104 -2.61 10.30 1.78
C CYS A 104 -1.25 10.90 1.43
N ILE A 105 -0.34 10.87 2.41
CA ILE A 105 1.05 11.26 2.22
C ILE A 105 1.89 9.99 2.42
N GLY A 106 2.41 9.45 1.32
CA GLY A 106 3.35 8.35 1.33
C GLY A 106 4.73 8.82 0.91
N LEU A 107 5.74 8.32 1.61
CA LEU A 107 7.14 8.56 1.32
C LEU A 107 7.82 7.23 1.03
N ARG A 108 8.81 7.24 0.15
CA ARG A 108 9.63 6.05 -0.09
C ARG A 108 10.35 5.63 1.21
N PRO A 109 10.46 4.32 1.49
CA PRO A 109 11.27 3.79 2.58
C PRO A 109 12.71 4.34 2.55
#